data_AF-A0A1E8AYQ0-F1
#
_entry.id   AF-A0A1E8AYQ0-F1
#
_cell.length_a   1.000
_cell.length_b   1.000
_cell.length_c   1.000
_cell.angle_alpha   90.00
_cell.angle_beta   90.00
_cell.angle_gamma   90.00
#
_symmetry.space_group_name_H-M   'P 1'
#
loop_
_entity.id
_entity.type
_entity.pdbx_description
1 polymer ?
#
loop_
_entity_poly.entity_id
_entity_poly.type
_entity_poly.pdbx_seq_one_letter_code
_entity_poly.pdbx_strand_id
1 'polypeptide(L)'
;MLLKANCVNTIRIEGIYQEILDGNRRKFPQYTWSEDLDRELAKRITRYLLEVVLNWGTEQIINGWTRELVVKYKRRCMLSIVYNGNLNQPFHDEYPDCFKE
;
A
#
# COMPACT_ATOMS: atom_id res chain seq x y z
N MET A 1 6.86 -40.08 6.86
CA MET A 1 5.58 -39.39 6.64
C MET A 1 5.82 -37.90 6.75
N LEU A 2 5.86 -37.19 5.62
CA LEU A 2 5.89 -35.72 5.62
C LEU A 2 4.45 -35.25 5.72
N LEU A 3 4.10 -34.68 6.87
CA LEU A 3 2.88 -33.88 7.00
C LEU A 3 3.00 -32.72 6.02
N LYS A 4 2.27 -32.79 4.90
CA LYS A 4 1.94 -31.61 4.11
C LYS A 4 1.21 -30.67 5.06
N ALA A 5 1.90 -29.63 5.49
CA ALA A 5 1.26 -28.50 6.11
C ALA A 5 0.27 -27.95 5.07
N ASN A 6 -1.01 -28.27 5.24
CA ASN A 6 -2.08 -27.43 4.72
C ASN A 6 -2.05 -26.13 5.50
N CYS A 7 -1.03 -25.31 5.26
CA CYS A 7 -1.10 -23.91 5.61
C CYS A 7 -2.16 -23.32 4.68
N VAL A 8 -3.25 -22.83 5.26
CA VAL A 8 -4.00 -21.75 4.63
C VAL A 8 -2.94 -20.74 4.19
N ASN A 9 -2.68 -20.64 2.90
CA ASN A 9 -1.84 -19.60 2.33
C ASN A 9 -2.62 -18.31 2.58
N THR A 10 -2.45 -17.71 3.77
CA THR A 10 -2.97 -16.39 4.07
C THR A 10 -2.26 -15.46 3.10
N ILE A 11 -2.92 -15.19 1.97
CA ILE A 11 -2.38 -14.32 0.94
C ILE A 11 -2.20 -12.96 1.61
N ARG A 12 -0.94 -12.56 1.76
CA ARG A 12 -0.60 -11.25 2.32
C ARG A 12 -1.03 -10.16 1.34
N ILE A 13 -1.51 -9.03 1.85
CA ILE A 13 -2.00 -7.93 1.01
C ILE A 13 -0.91 -7.41 0.07
N GLU A 14 0.35 -7.44 0.50
CA GLU A 14 1.53 -7.10 -0.29
C GLU A 14 1.72 -8.05 -1.49
N GLY A 15 1.43 -9.34 -1.31
CA GLY A 15 1.48 -10.32 -2.40
C GLY A 15 0.40 -10.04 -3.45
N ILE A 16 -0.82 -9.72 -3.02
CA ILE A 16 -1.90 -9.27 -3.92
C ILE A 16 -1.49 -8.00 -4.67
N TYR A 17 -0.84 -7.07 -3.97
CA TYR A 17 -0.37 -5.84 -4.59
C TYR A 17 0.73 -6.10 -5.62
N GLN A 18 1.69 -6.98 -5.32
CA GLN A 18 2.72 -7.39 -6.27
C GLN A 18 2.12 -8.05 -7.51
N GLU A 19 1.14 -8.95 -7.37
CA GLU A 19 0.42 -9.52 -8.52
C GLU A 19 -0.26 -8.44 -9.38
N ILE A 20 -0.73 -7.34 -8.78
CA ILE A 20 -1.32 -6.22 -9.52
C ILE A 20 -0.25 -5.42 -10.26
N LEU A 21 0.89 -5.16 -9.63
CA LEU A 21 2.02 -4.48 -10.24
C LEU A 21 2.59 -5.27 -11.42
N ASP A 22 2.70 -6.59 -11.28
CA ASP A 22 3.18 -7.51 -12.31
C ASP A 22 2.16 -7.74 -13.44
N GLY A 23 0.92 -7.25 -13.28
CA GLY A 23 -0.16 -7.42 -14.25
C GLY A 23 -0.87 -8.78 -14.20
N ASN A 24 -0.48 -9.65 -13.27
CA ASN A 24 -1.10 -10.96 -13.03
C ASN A 24 -2.51 -10.86 -12.42
N ARG A 25 -2.81 -9.73 -11.77
CA ARG A 25 -4.11 -9.41 -11.18
C ARG A 25 -4.58 -8.02 -11.58
N ARG A 26 -5.87 -7.86 -11.88
CA ARG A 26 -6.41 -6.55 -12.30
C ARG A 26 -6.64 -5.55 -11.16
N LYS A 27 -7.07 -6.04 -9.99
CA LYS A 27 -7.46 -5.24 -8.82
C LYS A 27 -7.46 -6.09 -7.55
N PHE A 28 -7.45 -5.41 -6.40
CA PHE A 28 -7.65 -6.03 -5.10
C PHE A 28 -9.00 -6.76 -5.01
N PRO A 29 -9.14 -7.75 -4.10
CA PRO A 29 -10.43 -8.37 -3.80
C PRO A 29 -11.52 -7.34 -3.48
N GLN A 30 -12.78 -7.75 -3.62
CA GLN A 30 -13.90 -6.91 -3.20
C GLN A 30 -13.81 -6.67 -1.69
N TYR A 31 -14.29 -5.49 -1.27
CA TYR A 31 -14.36 -5.07 0.14
C TYR A 31 -13.03 -4.88 0.87
N THR A 32 -11.88 -5.20 0.25
CA THR A 32 -10.53 -5.01 0.84
C THR A 32 -10.34 -3.65 1.49
N TRP A 33 -10.87 -2.59 0.90
CA TRP A 33 -10.71 -1.23 1.42
C TRP A 33 -11.84 -0.79 2.36
N SER A 34 -13.07 -1.25 2.14
CA SER A 34 -14.20 -0.90 3.01
C SER A 34 -14.14 -1.61 4.36
N GLU A 35 -13.45 -2.74 4.42
CA GLU A 35 -13.20 -3.49 5.67
C GLU A 35 -11.89 -3.08 6.36
N ASP A 36 -11.07 -2.24 5.72
CA ASP A 36 -9.83 -1.70 6.28
C ASP A 36 -10.09 -0.46 7.17
N LEU A 37 -10.91 -0.66 8.21
CA LEU A 37 -11.44 0.43 9.04
C LEU A 37 -10.32 1.24 9.73
N ASP A 38 -9.26 0.57 10.20
CA ASP A 38 -8.10 1.18 10.85
C ASP A 38 -6.98 1.58 9.87
N ARG A 39 -7.21 1.40 8.56
CA ARG A 39 -6.27 1.71 7.47
C ARG A 39 -4.97 0.90 7.51
N GLU A 40 -4.92 -0.21 8.24
CA GLU A 40 -3.72 -1.02 8.43
C GLU A 40 -3.26 -1.67 7.12
N LEU A 41 -4.19 -2.09 6.25
CA LEU A 41 -3.84 -2.62 4.93
C LEU A 41 -3.27 -1.50 4.04
N ALA A 42 -3.87 -0.31 4.08
CA ALA A 42 -3.40 0.84 3.33
C ALA A 42 -1.98 1.29 3.75
N LYS A 43 -1.67 1.31 5.05
CA LYS A 43 -0.32 1.59 5.58
C LYS A 43 0.68 0.55 5.08
N ARG A 44 0.36 -0.74 5.25
CA ARG A 44 1.22 -1.85 4.79
C ARG A 44 1.55 -1.78 3.30
N ILE A 45 0.56 -1.49 2.46
CA ILE A 45 0.78 -1.32 1.01
C ILE A 45 1.63 -0.08 0.70
N THR A 46 1.42 1.01 1.43
CA THR A 46 2.20 2.24 1.25
C THR A 46 3.66 2.02 1.61
N ARG A 47 3.93 1.40 2.76
CA ARG A 47 5.28 1.01 3.17
C ARG A 47 5.93 0.06 2.17
N TYR A 48 5.22 -0.99 1.75
CA TYR A 48 5.74 -1.94 0.78
C TYR A 48 6.10 -1.29 -0.56
N LEU A 49 5.26 -0.38 -1.07
CA LEU A 49 5.56 0.38 -2.28
C LEU A 49 6.87 1.17 -2.13
N LEU A 50 7.01 1.91 -1.04
CA LEU A 50 8.15 2.79 -0.82
C LEU A 50 9.45 2.02 -0.58
N GLU A 51 9.43 1.09 0.37
CA GLU A 51 10.64 0.41 0.85
C GLU A 51 11.04 -0.76 -0.04
N VAL A 52 10.08 -1.47 -0.65
CA VAL A 52 10.36 -2.70 -1.39
C VAL A 52 10.32 -2.49 -2.90
N VAL A 53 9.24 -1.89 -3.40
CA VAL A 53 9.06 -1.73 -4.87
C VAL A 53 9.93 -0.61 -5.42
N LEU A 54 9.98 0.52 -4.73
CA LEU A 54 10.79 1.68 -5.12
C LEU A 54 12.19 1.66 -4.52
N ASN A 55 12.42 0.82 -3.50
CA ASN A 55 13.67 0.71 -2.76
C ASN A 55 14.17 2.07 -2.23
N TRP A 56 13.25 2.86 -1.69
CA TRP A 56 13.55 4.20 -1.19
C TRP A 56 14.02 4.17 0.26
N GLY A 57 15.04 4.98 0.54
CA GLY A 57 15.43 5.33 1.90
C GLY A 57 14.60 6.48 2.48
N THR A 58 14.74 6.72 3.79
CA THR A 58 13.97 7.74 4.54
C THR A 58 14.01 9.13 3.90
N GLU A 59 15.16 9.61 3.44
CA GLU A 59 15.28 10.93 2.81
C GLU A 59 14.54 11.01 1.46
N GLN A 60 14.48 9.92 0.71
CA GLN A 60 13.73 9.87 -0.55
C GLN A 60 12.23 9.76 -0.29
N ILE A 61 11.82 9.11 0.80
CA ILE A 61 10.42 9.07 1.23
C ILE A 61 9.95 10.48 1.60
N ILE A 62 10.76 11.24 2.35
CA ILE A 62 10.45 12.62 2.75
C ILE A 62 10.40 13.58 1.55
N ASN A 63 11.36 13.49 0.61
CA ASN A 63 11.52 14.48 -0.45
C ASN A 63 10.93 14.07 -1.82
N GLY A 64 10.72 12.78 -2.06
CA GLY A 64 10.36 12.23 -3.37
C GLY A 64 8.85 12.09 -3.58
N TRP A 65 8.02 12.30 -2.57
CA TRP A 65 6.58 12.08 -2.66
C TRP A 65 5.90 13.15 -3.51
N THR A 66 5.66 12.85 -4.79
CA THR A 66 4.98 13.74 -5.73
C THR A 66 3.62 13.19 -6.17
N ARG A 67 2.71 14.10 -6.56
CA ARG A 67 1.40 13.77 -7.10
C ARG A 67 1.47 12.80 -8.29
N GLU A 68 2.53 12.89 -9.09
CA GLU A 68 2.76 12.02 -10.25
C GLU A 68 3.08 10.57 -9.85
N LEU A 69 3.89 10.37 -8.81
CA LEU A 69 4.17 9.04 -8.25
C LEU A 69 2.91 8.38 -7.68
N VAL A 70 2.10 9.16 -6.98
CA VAL A 70 0.83 8.71 -6.43
C VAL A 70 -0.12 8.24 -7.54
N VAL A 71 -0.20 9.00 -8.64
CA VAL A 71 -0.99 8.63 -9.82
C VAL A 71 -0.42 7.38 -10.53
N LYS A 72 0.91 7.25 -10.60
CA LYS A 72 1.61 6.16 -11.30
C LYS A 72 1.47 4.81 -10.59
N TYR A 73 1.57 4.76 -9.26
CA TYR A 73 1.63 3.49 -8.50
C TYR A 73 0.40 3.18 -7.64
N LYS A 74 -0.55 4.11 -7.51
CA LYS A 74 -1.81 3.88 -6.79
C LYS A 74 -3.01 4.16 -7.69
N ARG A 75 -3.39 3.16 -8.49
CA ARG A 75 -4.64 3.13 -9.28
C ARG A 75 -5.83 3.51 -8.37
N ARG A 76 -6.54 4.58 -8.76
CA ARG A 76 -7.70 5.31 -8.16
C ARG A 76 -8.50 4.68 -6.99
N CYS A 77 -8.64 3.36 -6.90
CA CYS A 77 -9.50 2.70 -5.90
C CYS A 77 -9.06 2.91 -4.44
N MET A 78 -7.81 2.63 -4.07
CA MET A 78 -7.40 2.69 -2.66
C MET A 78 -7.50 4.11 -2.09
N LEU A 79 -6.98 5.10 -2.80
CA LEU A 79 -6.97 6.51 -2.34
C LEU A 79 -8.36 7.12 -2.28
N SER A 80 -9.21 6.81 -3.26
CA SER A 80 -10.59 7.30 -3.26
C SER A 80 -11.42 6.70 -2.12
N ILE A 81 -11.11 5.47 -1.69
CA ILE A 81 -11.90 4.77 -0.67
C ILE A 81 -11.36 5.04 0.75
N VAL A 82 -10.05 4.98 0.96
CA VAL A 82 -9.46 5.05 2.32
C VAL A 82 -9.24 6.49 2.79
N TYR A 83 -8.93 7.40 1.88
CA TYR A 83 -8.58 8.78 2.22
C TYR A 83 -9.49 9.82 1.56
N ASN A 84 -10.65 9.40 1.05
CA ASN A 84 -11.62 10.26 0.36
C ASN A 84 -10.96 11.09 -0.78
N GLY A 85 -9.94 10.55 -1.43
CA GLY A 85 -9.17 11.24 -2.48
C GLY A 85 -8.07 12.18 -1.98
N ASN A 86 -7.85 12.32 -0.68
CA ASN A 86 -6.73 13.09 -0.13
C ASN A 86 -5.41 12.29 -0.26
N LEU A 87 -4.51 12.80 -1.11
CA LEU A 87 -3.27 12.11 -1.49
C LEU A 87 -2.14 12.23 -0.46
N ASN A 88 -2.25 13.17 0.49
CA ASN A 88 -1.20 13.48 1.47
C ASN A 88 -1.46 12.86 2.86
N GLN A 89 -2.71 12.50 3.13
CA GLN A 89 -3.17 11.97 4.42
C GLN A 89 -2.53 10.63 4.85
N PRO A 90 -2.26 9.64 3.96
CA PRO A 90 -1.55 8.42 4.38
C PRO A 90 -0.15 8.70 4.93
N PHE A 91 0.53 9.71 4.40
CA PHE A 91 1.88 10.06 4.87
C PHE A 91 1.82 10.74 6.24
N HIS A 92 0.84 11.62 6.47
CA HIS A 92 0.66 12.23 7.79
C HIS A 92 0.32 11.19 8.86
N ASP A 93 -0.43 10.14 8.50
CA ASP A 93 -0.74 9.01 9.39
C ASP A 93 0.52 8.13 9.68
N GLU A 94 1.43 7.96 8.71
CA GLU A 94 2.62 7.08 8.86
C GLU A 94 3.89 7.80 9.35
N TYR A 95 4.05 9.08 9.04
CA TYR A 95 5.23 9.89 9.35
C TYR A 95 4.81 11.27 9.89
N PRO A 96 4.11 11.33 11.04
CA PRO A 96 3.57 12.57 11.58
C PRO A 96 4.67 13.62 11.90
N ASP A 97 5.87 13.17 12.26
CA ASP A 97 6.98 14.04 12.67
C ASP A 97 7.79 14.66 11.51
N CYS A 98 7.55 14.23 10.26
CA CYS A 98 8.36 14.66 9.10
C CYS A 98 7.88 15.96 8.47
N PHE A 99 6.69 16.44 8.83
CA PHE A 99 6.14 17.73 8.38
C PHE A 99 5.84 18.60 9.60
N LYS A 100 6.89 19.06 10.28
CA LYS A 100 6.76 20.17 11.21
C LYS A 100 6.68 21.46 10.39
N GLU A 101 5.64 22.24 10.65
CA GLU A 101 5.49 23.63 10.21
C GLU A 101 6.69 24.48 10.65
#